data_AF-A0A2G5TDV2-F1
#
_entry.id   AF-A0A2G5TDV2-F1
#
_cell.length_a   1.000
_cell.length_b   1.000
_cell.length_c   1.000
_cell.angle_alpha   90.00
_cell.angle_beta   90.00
_cell.angle_gamma   90.00
#
_symmetry.space_group_name_H-M   'P 1'
#
loop_
_entity.id
_entity.type
_entity.pdbx_description
1 polymer ?
#
loop_
_entity_poly.entity_id
_entity_poly.type
_entity_poly.pdbx_seq_one_letter_code
_entity_poly.pdbx_strand_id
1 'polypeptide(L)'
;MILLFSFFLALIFGGPAFAENSTITPQNGTEIDYGPDPMELEIRQDPRCLPGCFFETNILGSWWLEDFPQNCTTVCAPFGFRIDGQTDLSEKQLTEILKNMKNVIAFQFAVTHTRFKNTHFLAKLETVDCYDVGTFMHSINYRMEDIGLLNLSNVSCNIDIGTNNNMTRLNLPQLNLVHSPYANYSSFTVSVSYNHPDFCITVPEMLKFMVYNDTNFEWMIGDYCRLSNNSELLSQKYCDVRDTPLEVMASDCLKIVGNLLIDEKNQNFVGKLANVDTIFGNLIIRNTNLTDTNFLGSLITIMSMREGEPVILIENNPELRNVTIPKFVKYHAPQTHVPVQMYNNSAELSKTSKFCYDLQNQLTDTMTWIVRINGLVCGELME
;
A
#
# COMPACT_ATOMS: atom_id res chain seq x y z
N MET A 1 22.92 44.93 18.97
CA MET A 1 23.51 44.74 17.64
C MET A 1 23.51 43.24 17.37
N ILE A 2 22.35 42.75 16.94
CA ILE A 2 22.03 41.34 16.67
C ILE A 2 21.84 41.29 15.16
N LEU A 3 22.59 40.44 14.46
CA LEU A 3 22.49 40.29 13.01
C LEU A 3 22.10 38.85 12.70
N LEU A 4 20.97 38.76 11.99
CA LEU A 4 20.32 37.56 11.50
C LEU A 4 21.23 36.77 10.56
N PHE A 5 21.21 35.44 10.70
CA PHE A 5 21.56 34.52 9.62
C PHE A 5 20.36 33.61 9.37
N SER A 6 19.73 33.79 8.21
CA SER A 6 18.76 32.86 7.64
C SER A 6 18.93 32.94 6.14
N PHE A 7 19.55 31.93 5.54
CA PHE A 7 19.58 31.78 4.09
C PHE A 7 19.45 30.29 3.70
N PHE A 8 18.35 30.02 3.00
CA PHE A 8 18.15 29.10 1.87
C PHE A 8 18.24 27.58 2.07
N LEU A 9 17.07 26.94 1.95
CA LEU A 9 16.88 25.84 0.99
C LEU A 9 15.39 25.81 0.57
N ALA A 10 15.10 26.33 -0.61
CA ALA A 10 13.84 26.12 -1.32
C ALA A 10 14.20 25.88 -2.78
N LEU A 11 13.91 24.67 -3.27
CA LEU A 11 13.63 24.27 -4.67
C LEU A 11 13.96 22.78 -4.82
N ILE A 12 12.90 21.96 -4.96
CA ILE A 12 12.65 20.98 -6.04
C ILE A 12 11.48 20.13 -5.55
N PHE A 13 10.25 20.57 -5.84
CA PHE A 13 9.09 19.70 -6.06
C PHE A 13 8.24 20.43 -7.09
N GLY A 14 8.45 20.08 -8.36
CA GLY A 14 7.65 20.55 -9.49
C GLY A 14 6.53 19.56 -9.77
N GLY A 15 5.31 19.90 -9.35
CA GLY A 15 4.04 19.46 -9.93
C GLY A 15 3.29 20.71 -10.42
N PRO A 16 2.38 20.60 -11.40
CA PRO A 16 1.95 21.75 -12.18
C PRO A 16 1.19 22.76 -11.32
N ALA A 17 1.77 23.96 -11.24
CA ALA A 17 1.08 25.14 -10.76
C ALA A 17 -0.09 25.44 -11.70
N PHE A 18 -1.32 25.36 -11.20
CA PHE A 18 -2.43 26.05 -11.83
C PHE A 18 -2.12 27.55 -11.77
N ALA A 19 -1.96 28.15 -12.95
CA ALA A 19 -1.74 29.56 -13.09
C ALA A 19 -2.95 30.33 -12.53
N GLU A 20 -2.74 31.08 -11.44
CA GLU A 20 -3.62 32.17 -11.05
C GLU A 20 -3.65 33.19 -12.18
N ASN A 21 -4.81 33.37 -12.80
CA ASN A 21 -5.04 34.48 -13.71
C ASN A 21 -6.04 35.46 -13.10
N SER A 22 -5.47 36.61 -12.71
CA SER A 22 -6.04 37.95 -12.60
C SER A 22 -7.33 38.21 -11.80
N THR A 23 -7.10 38.84 -10.63
CA THR A 23 -7.85 39.96 -10.03
C THR A 23 -9.21 40.33 -10.64
N ILE A 24 -10.28 39.90 -9.96
CA ILE A 24 -11.55 40.62 -9.93
C ILE A 24 -11.81 40.94 -8.45
N THR A 25 -11.67 42.21 -8.07
CA THR A 25 -12.18 42.71 -6.78
C THR A 25 -13.72 42.63 -6.79
N PRO A 26 -14.37 41.88 -5.89
CA PRO A 26 -15.82 41.91 -5.79
C PRO A 26 -16.23 43.19 -5.04
N GLN A 27 -16.91 44.10 -5.74
CA GLN A 27 -17.76 45.07 -5.07
C GLN A 27 -19.11 44.39 -4.75
N ASN A 28 -19.57 44.59 -3.51
CA ASN A 28 -20.77 44.02 -2.88
C ASN A 28 -20.70 42.53 -2.53
N GLY A 29 -20.49 42.27 -1.24
CA GLY A 29 -20.51 40.94 -0.64
C GLY A 29 -21.92 40.37 -0.59
N THR A 30 -22.21 39.45 -1.50
CA THR A 30 -23.11 38.33 -1.27
C THR A 30 -22.25 37.09 -1.35
N GLU A 31 -22.08 36.42 -0.21
CA GLU A 31 -21.45 35.11 -0.13
C GLU A 31 -22.20 34.16 -1.07
N ILE A 32 -21.51 33.55 -2.01
CA ILE A 32 -22.11 32.57 -2.92
C ILE A 32 -22.26 31.30 -2.09
N ASP A 33 -23.49 31.03 -1.64
CA ASP A 33 -23.85 29.77 -1.00
C ASP A 33 -23.86 28.67 -2.08
N TYR A 34 -22.83 27.83 -2.09
CA TYR A 34 -22.70 26.70 -3.02
C TYR A 34 -23.63 25.53 -2.66
N GLY A 35 -24.45 25.65 -1.61
CA GLY A 35 -25.21 24.54 -1.04
C GLY A 35 -24.30 23.57 -0.29
N PRO A 36 -24.89 22.53 0.35
CA PRO A 36 -24.10 21.50 1.03
C PRO A 36 -23.25 20.72 0.02
N ASP A 37 -22.07 20.29 0.45
CA ASP A 37 -21.21 19.39 -0.32
C ASP A 37 -22.03 18.16 -0.75
N PRO A 38 -22.00 17.72 -2.03
CA PRO A 38 -22.72 16.52 -2.48
C PRO A 38 -22.51 15.31 -1.57
N MET A 39 -21.31 15.14 -1.02
CA MET A 39 -20.97 14.05 -0.12
C MET A 39 -21.58 14.21 1.28
N GLU A 40 -21.67 15.45 1.78
CA GLU A 40 -22.42 15.74 3.00
C GLU A 40 -23.89 15.34 2.82
N LEU A 41 -24.48 15.67 1.67
CA LEU A 41 -25.87 15.35 1.37
C LEU A 41 -26.09 13.82 1.29
N GLU A 42 -25.16 13.09 0.68
CA GLU A 42 -25.18 11.62 0.63
C GLU A 42 -25.20 10.99 2.03
N ILE A 43 -24.30 11.43 2.93
CA ILE A 43 -24.24 10.94 4.31
C ILE A 43 -25.53 11.25 5.06
N ARG A 44 -26.07 12.47 4.91
CA ARG A 44 -27.32 12.88 5.57
C ARG A 44 -28.53 12.09 5.09
N GLN A 45 -28.49 11.55 3.88
CA GLN A 45 -29.57 10.75 3.29
C GLN A 45 -29.35 9.24 3.46
N ASP A 46 -28.20 8.82 4.00
CA ASP A 46 -27.90 7.40 4.17
C ASP A 46 -28.86 6.76 5.19
N PRO A 47 -29.58 5.69 4.82
CA PRO A 47 -30.58 5.06 5.69
C PRO A 47 -29.97 4.40 6.94
N ARG A 48 -28.65 4.20 6.98
CA ARG A 48 -27.93 3.68 8.17
C ARG A 48 -27.69 4.78 9.20
N CYS A 49 -27.85 6.05 8.84
CA CYS A 49 -27.67 7.20 9.71
C CYS A 49 -28.96 7.55 10.45
N LEU A 50 -29.06 7.11 11.70
CA LEU A 50 -30.26 7.36 12.52
C LEU A 50 -30.30 8.80 13.06
N PRO A 51 -31.50 9.37 13.25
CA PRO A 51 -31.65 10.66 13.92
C PRO A 51 -30.96 10.68 15.29
N GLY A 52 -30.16 11.72 15.54
CA GLY A 52 -29.38 11.86 16.78
C GLY A 52 -28.06 11.08 16.79
N CYS A 53 -27.69 10.39 15.71
CA CYS A 53 -26.42 9.69 15.56
C CYS A 53 -25.43 10.42 14.63
N PHE A 54 -25.62 11.72 14.44
CA PHE A 54 -24.73 12.56 13.65
C PHE A 54 -23.68 13.20 14.54
N PHE A 55 -22.43 13.13 14.10
CA PHE A 55 -21.37 13.97 14.63
C PHE A 55 -21.23 15.18 13.70
N GLU A 56 -21.86 16.30 14.10
CA GLU A 56 -22.00 17.52 13.29
C GLU A 56 -20.74 18.40 13.28
N THR A 57 -19.63 17.86 13.80
CA THR A 57 -18.32 18.49 13.72
C THR A 57 -17.35 17.49 13.09
N ASN A 58 -16.10 17.90 12.90
CA ASN A 58 -15.12 17.05 12.23
C ASN A 58 -13.92 16.66 13.10
N ILE A 59 -13.77 17.22 14.31
CA ILE A 59 -12.66 16.93 15.21
C ILE A 59 -13.21 16.58 16.58
N LEU A 60 -12.84 15.42 17.11
CA LEU A 60 -13.22 14.99 18.45
C LEU A 60 -12.30 15.62 19.51
N GLY A 61 -12.87 16.51 20.33
CA GLY A 61 -12.19 17.18 21.45
C GLY A 61 -13.15 17.49 22.59
N SER A 62 -12.64 17.96 23.73
CA SER A 62 -13.44 18.24 24.93
C SER A 62 -14.60 19.21 24.67
N TRP A 63 -14.42 20.15 23.74
CA TRP A 63 -15.41 21.15 23.34
C TRP A 63 -16.69 20.55 22.73
N TRP A 64 -16.62 19.32 22.19
CA TRP A 64 -17.71 18.68 21.45
C TRP A 64 -18.20 17.39 22.10
N LEU A 65 -17.81 17.09 23.34
CA LEU A 65 -18.19 15.84 24.00
C LEU A 65 -19.69 15.76 24.31
N GLU A 66 -20.32 16.90 24.59
CA GLU A 66 -21.77 16.97 24.83
C GLU A 66 -22.57 16.71 23.56
N ASP A 67 -22.01 17.07 22.40
CA ASP A 67 -22.63 16.88 21.08
C ASP A 67 -22.30 15.53 20.44
N PHE A 68 -21.33 14.78 21.00
CA PHE A 68 -20.98 13.47 20.48
C PHE A 68 -22.10 12.45 20.73
N PRO A 69 -22.56 11.68 19.73
CA PRO A 69 -23.67 10.74 19.86
C PRO A 69 -23.28 9.43 20.59
N GLN A 70 -23.04 9.51 21.91
CA GLN A 70 -22.48 8.43 22.73
C GLN A 70 -23.33 7.14 22.79
N ASN A 71 -24.63 7.21 22.51
CA ASN A 71 -25.54 6.06 22.58
C ASN A 71 -25.75 5.36 21.23
N CYS A 72 -25.01 5.77 20.20
CA CYS A 72 -25.16 5.25 18.86
C CYS A 72 -24.14 4.17 18.54
N THR A 73 -24.62 3.08 17.93
CA THR A 73 -23.76 2.02 17.39
C THR A 73 -23.10 2.45 16.08
N THR A 74 -23.86 3.16 15.24
CA THR A 74 -23.37 3.75 13.99
C THR A 74 -23.32 5.26 14.16
N VAL A 75 -22.16 5.87 13.92
CA VAL A 75 -21.97 7.32 13.96
C VAL A 75 -21.74 7.82 12.54
N CYS A 76 -22.51 8.82 12.13
CA CYS A 76 -22.40 9.44 10.82
C CYS A 76 -21.77 10.82 10.93
N ALA A 77 -20.70 11.07 10.19
CA ALA A 77 -19.93 12.30 10.27
C ALA A 77 -19.89 12.98 8.89
N PRO A 78 -20.89 13.83 8.56
CA PRO A 78 -20.98 14.50 7.25
C PRO A 78 -19.76 15.37 6.93
N PHE A 79 -19.08 15.90 7.95
CA PHE A 79 -17.87 16.71 7.80
C PHE A 79 -16.56 15.92 7.99
N GLY A 80 -16.65 14.59 8.05
CA GLY A 80 -15.56 13.69 8.39
C GLY A 80 -15.46 13.40 9.89
N PHE A 81 -14.85 12.28 10.25
CA PHE A 81 -14.55 11.89 11.61
C PHE A 81 -13.03 11.98 11.82
N ARG A 82 -12.57 12.97 12.60
CA ARG A 82 -11.13 13.13 12.87
C ARG A 82 -10.79 13.14 14.35
N ILE A 83 -9.69 12.48 14.67
CA ILE A 83 -8.95 12.60 15.93
C ILE A 83 -7.58 13.10 15.53
N ASP A 84 -7.33 14.40 15.68
CA ASP A 84 -6.09 15.02 15.24
C ASP A 84 -5.27 15.64 16.36
N GLY A 85 -4.15 16.30 16.03
CA GLY A 85 -3.28 16.97 17.01
C GLY A 85 -3.95 18.09 17.83
N GLN A 86 -5.18 18.50 17.49
CA GLN A 86 -5.97 19.46 18.26
C GLN A 86 -6.80 18.77 19.36
N THR A 87 -6.92 17.44 19.35
CA THR A 87 -7.61 16.71 20.41
C THR A 87 -6.86 16.86 21.74
N ASP A 88 -7.60 17.25 22.78
CA ASP A 88 -7.11 17.38 24.15
C ASP A 88 -7.49 16.18 25.04
N LEU A 89 -8.09 15.15 24.43
CA LEU A 89 -8.58 13.97 25.13
C LEU A 89 -7.48 12.94 25.35
N SER A 90 -7.46 12.35 26.55
CA SER A 90 -6.64 11.17 26.83
C SER A 90 -7.21 9.90 26.18
N GLU A 91 -6.38 8.86 26.01
CA GLU A 91 -6.83 7.55 25.53
C GLU A 91 -8.00 6.99 26.35
N LYS A 92 -8.02 7.23 27.68
CA LYS A 92 -9.11 6.79 28.56
C LYS A 92 -10.42 7.53 28.25
N GLN A 93 -10.35 8.84 28.02
CA GLN A 93 -11.54 9.63 27.66
C GLN A 93 -12.06 9.22 26.27
N LEU A 94 -11.16 9.00 25.31
CA LEU A 94 -11.51 8.48 23.98
C LEU A 94 -12.16 7.09 24.07
N THR A 95 -11.60 6.20 24.88
CA THR A 95 -12.15 4.84 25.07
C THR A 95 -13.56 4.89 25.65
N GLU A 96 -13.81 5.78 26.62
CA GLU A 96 -15.11 5.93 27.25
C GLU A 96 -16.14 6.54 26.30
N ILE A 97 -15.79 7.62 25.58
CA ILE A 97 -16.72 8.31 24.68
C ILE A 97 -17.07 7.46 23.44
N LEU A 98 -16.13 6.66 22.95
CA LEU A 98 -16.29 5.84 21.73
C LEU A 98 -16.75 4.40 22.01
N LYS A 99 -17.00 4.03 23.27
CA LYS A 99 -17.25 2.63 23.69
C LYS A 99 -18.41 1.93 22.98
N ASN A 100 -19.40 2.68 22.51
CA ASN A 100 -20.58 2.15 21.81
C ASN A 100 -20.44 2.22 20.29
N MET A 101 -19.50 3.02 19.78
CA MET A 101 -19.31 3.24 18.36
C MET A 101 -18.65 2.02 17.72
N LYS A 102 -19.40 1.34 16.85
CA LYS A 102 -18.96 0.17 16.09
C LYS A 102 -18.82 0.46 14.60
N ASN A 103 -19.63 1.38 14.08
CA ASN A 103 -19.63 1.71 12.66
C ASN A 103 -19.45 3.21 12.49
N VAL A 104 -18.63 3.61 11.53
CA VAL A 104 -18.52 5.02 11.12
C VAL A 104 -18.86 5.14 9.64
N ILE A 105 -19.72 6.09 9.32
CA ILE A 105 -20.01 6.51 7.94
C ILE A 105 -19.53 7.95 7.81
N ALA A 106 -18.49 8.16 7.02
CA ALA A 106 -17.85 9.44 6.87
C ALA A 106 -17.03 9.47 5.59
N PHE A 107 -16.99 10.60 4.89
CA PHE A 107 -16.09 10.75 3.75
C PHE A 107 -14.60 10.67 4.15
N GLN A 108 -14.28 11.02 5.39
CA GLN A 108 -12.93 10.90 5.92
C GLN A 108 -12.99 10.32 7.32
N PHE A 109 -12.27 9.24 7.55
CA PHE A 109 -11.94 8.72 8.88
C PHE A 109 -10.45 8.93 9.11
N ALA A 110 -10.08 9.85 10.01
CA ALA A 110 -8.69 10.24 10.16
C ALA A 110 -8.21 10.24 11.62
N VAL A 111 -7.10 9.55 11.87
CA VAL A 111 -6.29 9.73 13.09
C VAL A 111 -4.94 10.28 12.67
N THR A 112 -4.69 11.58 12.89
CA THR A 112 -3.45 12.22 12.38
C THR A 112 -2.81 13.21 13.31
N HIS A 113 -1.52 13.47 13.17
CA HIS A 113 -0.81 14.44 14.02
C HIS A 113 -0.95 14.17 15.54
N THR A 114 -1.30 12.94 15.93
CA THR A 114 -1.52 12.57 17.33
C THR A 114 -0.21 12.10 17.97
N ARG A 115 -0.26 11.89 19.29
CA ARG A 115 0.84 11.36 20.09
C ARG A 115 0.57 9.96 20.62
N PHE A 116 -0.50 9.32 20.14
CA PHE A 116 -0.89 7.98 20.58
C PHE A 116 0.04 6.94 19.96
N LYS A 117 0.25 5.85 20.70
CA LYS A 117 1.06 4.71 20.23
C LYS A 117 0.26 3.77 19.32
N ASN A 118 -1.06 3.78 19.45
CA ASN A 118 -2.01 2.96 18.70
C ASN A 118 -3.40 3.60 18.83
N THR A 119 -4.40 3.00 18.21
CA THR A 119 -5.80 3.43 18.29
C THR A 119 -6.65 2.45 19.08
N HIS A 120 -6.12 1.81 20.13
CA HIS A 120 -6.88 0.86 20.96
C HIS A 120 -8.13 1.46 21.63
N PHE A 121 -8.21 2.78 21.77
CA PHE A 121 -9.44 3.47 22.20
C PHE A 121 -10.62 3.31 21.20
N LEU A 122 -10.34 2.85 19.98
CA LEU A 122 -11.31 2.46 18.95
C LEU A 122 -11.50 0.93 18.85
N ALA A 123 -11.12 0.14 19.86
CA ALA A 123 -11.15 -1.32 19.81
C ALA A 123 -12.53 -1.96 19.53
N LYS A 124 -13.63 -1.19 19.63
CA LYS A 124 -14.99 -1.63 19.29
C LYS A 124 -15.41 -1.34 17.85
N LEU A 125 -14.60 -0.60 17.10
CA LEU A 125 -14.85 -0.30 15.70
C LEU A 125 -14.79 -1.59 14.86
N GLU A 126 -15.87 -1.86 14.16
CA GLU A 126 -16.11 -3.02 13.31
C GLU A 126 -16.13 -2.63 11.83
N THR A 127 -16.68 -1.46 11.49
CA THR A 127 -16.77 -0.99 10.09
C THR A 127 -16.48 0.49 9.91
N VAL A 128 -15.89 0.84 8.76
CA VAL A 128 -15.76 2.24 8.29
C VAL A 128 -16.16 2.30 6.83
N ASP A 129 -17.13 3.15 6.50
CA ASP A 129 -17.60 3.38 5.14
C ASP A 129 -17.35 4.82 4.71
N CYS A 130 -16.57 4.98 3.65
CA CYS A 130 -16.23 6.26 3.03
C CYS A 130 -16.71 6.36 1.57
N TYR A 131 -17.73 5.60 1.19
CA TYR A 131 -18.32 5.58 -0.15
C TYR A 131 -17.32 5.26 -1.27
N ASP A 132 -16.32 4.42 -0.98
CA ASP A 132 -15.23 4.01 -1.90
C ASP A 132 -14.34 5.15 -2.44
N VAL A 133 -14.68 6.41 -2.15
CA VAL A 133 -13.94 7.61 -2.59
C VAL A 133 -13.18 8.29 -1.46
N GLY A 134 -13.75 8.23 -0.27
CA GLY A 134 -13.18 8.81 0.93
C GLY A 134 -11.99 8.00 1.48
N THR A 135 -11.41 8.46 2.57
CA THR A 135 -10.12 7.92 3.06
C THR A 135 -10.20 7.44 4.51
N PHE A 136 -9.66 6.25 4.74
CA PHE A 136 -9.27 5.74 6.05
C PHE A 136 -7.79 6.07 6.28
N MET A 137 -7.55 7.11 7.10
CA MET A 137 -6.24 7.75 7.25
C MET A 137 -5.66 7.57 8.65
N HIS A 138 -4.46 6.98 8.73
CA HIS A 138 -3.64 6.93 9.95
C HIS A 138 -2.25 7.45 9.61
N SER A 139 -2.10 8.78 9.60
CA SER A 139 -0.88 9.41 9.06
C SER A 139 -0.32 10.50 9.95
N ILE A 140 1.00 10.71 9.91
CA ILE A 140 1.70 11.77 10.65
C ILE A 140 1.58 11.57 12.18
N ASN A 141 1.52 10.32 12.65
CA ASN A 141 1.51 9.98 14.07
C ASN A 141 2.89 9.47 14.50
N TYR A 142 3.79 10.40 14.83
CA TYR A 142 5.21 10.10 15.07
C TYR A 142 5.50 9.13 16.23
N ARG A 143 4.54 8.86 17.13
CA ARG A 143 4.66 7.87 18.22
C ARG A 143 3.93 6.56 17.94
N MET A 144 3.18 6.46 16.85
CA MET A 144 2.40 5.29 16.52
C MET A 144 3.33 4.12 16.23
N GLU A 145 3.13 3.01 16.94
CA GLU A 145 3.89 1.76 16.83
C GLU A 145 3.14 0.73 15.96
N ASP A 146 1.80 0.79 15.99
CA ASP A 146 0.84 0.06 15.14
C ASP A 146 -0.55 0.73 15.21
N ILE A 147 -1.52 0.30 14.41
CA ILE A 147 -2.91 0.81 14.47
C ILE A 147 -3.71 0.08 15.55
N GLY A 148 -3.75 -1.26 15.50
CA GLY A 148 -4.30 -2.09 16.58
C GLY A 148 -5.82 -2.25 16.59
N LEU A 149 -6.48 -2.14 15.44
CA LEU A 149 -7.94 -2.34 15.31
C LEU A 149 -8.27 -3.80 14.99
N LEU A 150 -8.27 -4.63 16.03
CA LEU A 150 -8.42 -6.09 15.90
C LEU A 150 -9.83 -6.55 15.44
N ASN A 151 -10.85 -5.73 15.67
CA ASN A 151 -12.25 -6.04 15.32
C ASN A 151 -12.70 -5.35 14.02
N LEU A 152 -11.87 -4.49 13.43
CA LEU A 152 -12.22 -3.79 12.19
C LEU A 152 -12.21 -4.82 11.06
N SER A 153 -13.38 -5.11 10.51
CA SER A 153 -13.56 -6.18 9.52
C SER A 153 -13.84 -5.66 8.11
N ASN A 154 -14.51 -4.51 7.98
CA ASN A 154 -14.97 -3.99 6.69
C ASN A 154 -14.59 -2.51 6.55
N VAL A 155 -13.86 -2.19 5.49
CA VAL A 155 -13.48 -0.82 5.15
C VAL A 155 -13.83 -0.53 3.70
N SER A 156 -14.70 0.45 3.48
CA SER A 156 -15.13 0.94 2.15
C SER A 156 -14.53 2.31 1.86
N CYS A 157 -13.20 2.36 1.90
CA CYS A 157 -12.42 3.59 1.81
C CYS A 157 -11.12 3.34 1.04
N ASN A 158 -10.58 4.40 0.44
CA ASN A 158 -9.16 4.45 0.12
C ASN A 158 -8.34 4.39 1.41
N ILE A 159 -7.15 3.79 1.35
CA ILE A 159 -6.28 3.58 2.51
C ILE A 159 -5.07 4.51 2.42
N ASP A 160 -4.84 5.30 3.47
CA ASP A 160 -3.63 6.11 3.65
C ASP A 160 -3.06 5.87 5.05
N ILE A 161 -1.91 5.19 5.10
CA ILE A 161 -1.20 4.89 6.34
C ILE A 161 0.27 5.27 6.16
N GLY A 162 0.67 6.45 6.61
CA GLY A 162 2.05 6.84 6.43
C GLY A 162 2.57 7.97 7.28
N THR A 163 3.88 8.21 7.17
CA THR A 163 4.58 9.20 8.00
C THR A 163 4.47 8.88 9.50
N ASN A 164 4.46 7.59 9.85
CA ASN A 164 4.44 7.11 11.23
C ASN A 164 5.80 6.50 11.58
N ASN A 165 6.76 7.34 11.94
CA ASN A 165 8.17 6.96 12.04
C ASN A 165 8.49 5.83 13.04
N ASN A 166 7.61 5.54 13.99
CA ASN A 166 7.78 4.44 14.96
C ASN A 166 6.97 3.17 14.60
N MET A 167 6.18 3.22 13.52
CA MET A 167 5.24 2.17 13.18
C MET A 167 5.96 1.02 12.52
N THR A 168 5.93 -0.16 13.14
CA THR A 168 6.63 -1.35 12.63
C THR A 168 5.70 -2.41 12.05
N ARG A 169 4.40 -2.32 12.33
CA ARG A 169 3.35 -3.23 11.82
C ARG A 169 2.02 -2.49 11.64
N LEU A 170 1.13 -3.01 10.80
CA LEU A 170 -0.25 -2.51 10.69
C LEU A 170 -1.10 -2.92 11.91
N ASN A 171 -1.13 -4.21 12.23
CA ASN A 171 -1.98 -4.79 13.27
C ASN A 171 -3.48 -4.61 12.96
N LEU A 172 -3.86 -5.00 11.73
CA LEU A 172 -5.21 -4.95 11.17
C LEU A 172 -5.65 -6.34 10.66
N PRO A 173 -5.67 -7.38 11.51
CA PRO A 173 -5.75 -8.77 11.07
C PRO A 173 -7.08 -9.17 10.42
N GLN A 174 -8.17 -8.46 10.71
CA GLN A 174 -9.51 -8.78 10.22
C GLN A 174 -9.99 -7.88 9.08
N LEU A 175 -9.27 -6.81 8.78
CA LEU A 175 -9.69 -5.81 7.81
C LEU A 175 -9.87 -6.46 6.43
N ASN A 176 -10.98 -6.18 5.76
CA ASN A 176 -11.17 -6.46 4.34
C ASN A 176 -11.59 -5.15 3.66
N LEU A 177 -11.01 -4.86 2.50
CA LEU A 177 -11.58 -3.87 1.62
C LEU A 177 -12.89 -4.43 1.06
N VAL A 178 -13.95 -3.64 1.13
CA VAL A 178 -15.27 -3.99 0.59
C VAL A 178 -15.88 -2.77 -0.07
N HIS A 179 -16.55 -2.95 -1.21
CA HIS A 179 -17.34 -1.87 -1.80
C HIS A 179 -18.43 -1.38 -0.86
N SER A 180 -18.61 -0.07 -0.83
CA SER A 180 -19.73 0.56 -0.17
C SER A 180 -21.03 0.12 -0.87
N PRO A 181 -22.07 -0.29 -0.11
CA PRO A 181 -23.37 -0.61 -0.70
C PRO A 181 -24.09 0.62 -1.26
N TYR A 182 -23.53 1.83 -1.08
CA TYR A 182 -24.11 3.11 -1.49
C TYR A 182 -23.19 3.90 -2.42
N ALA A 183 -22.08 3.31 -2.91
CA ALA A 183 -21.21 3.92 -3.90
C ALA A 183 -21.27 3.17 -5.24
N ASN A 184 -21.02 3.91 -6.33
CA ASN A 184 -20.92 3.36 -7.69
C ASN A 184 -19.47 3.36 -8.22
N TYR A 185 -18.49 3.61 -7.36
CA TYR A 185 -17.07 3.61 -7.70
C TYR A 185 -16.47 2.23 -7.44
N SER A 186 -15.53 1.79 -8.27
CA SER A 186 -15.02 0.41 -8.22
C SER A 186 -13.54 0.28 -7.87
N SER A 187 -12.78 1.38 -7.82
CA SER A 187 -11.32 1.30 -7.64
C SER A 187 -10.89 1.81 -6.27
N PHE A 188 -10.17 0.97 -5.51
CA PHE A 188 -9.50 1.39 -4.29
C PHE A 188 -8.07 1.85 -4.57
N THR A 189 -7.65 2.90 -3.87
CA THR A 189 -6.24 3.30 -3.76
C THR A 189 -5.72 2.93 -2.37
N VAL A 190 -4.53 2.31 -2.33
CA VAL A 190 -3.85 1.92 -1.10
C VAL A 190 -2.44 2.52 -1.09
N SER A 191 -2.17 3.30 -0.05
CA SER A 191 -0.88 3.91 0.24
C SER A 191 -0.45 3.58 1.66
N VAL A 192 0.69 2.91 1.78
CA VAL A 192 1.35 2.58 3.06
C VAL A 192 2.83 2.92 2.93
N SER A 193 3.25 4.09 3.40
CA SER A 193 4.59 4.62 3.12
C SER A 193 5.16 5.48 4.26
N TYR A 194 6.48 5.70 4.24
CA TYR A 194 7.17 6.57 5.21
C TYR A 194 6.93 6.16 6.69
N ASN A 195 6.83 4.86 6.96
CA ASN A 195 6.77 4.30 8.31
C ASN A 195 8.19 3.98 8.83
N HIS A 196 8.32 3.31 9.98
CA HIS A 196 9.64 2.93 10.50
C HIS A 196 10.44 2.12 9.45
N PRO A 197 11.78 2.22 9.38
CA PRO A 197 12.59 1.42 8.43
C PRO A 197 12.40 -0.10 8.55
N ASP A 198 12.09 -0.58 9.76
CA ASP A 198 11.75 -1.99 10.03
C ASP A 198 10.25 -2.31 9.84
N PHE A 199 9.47 -1.41 9.23
CA PHE A 199 8.06 -1.64 8.97
C PHE A 199 7.87 -2.86 8.07
N CYS A 200 6.99 -3.76 8.52
CA CYS A 200 6.56 -4.88 7.72
C CYS A 200 5.05 -5.07 7.76
N ILE A 201 4.49 -5.50 6.63
CA ILE A 201 3.10 -5.95 6.52
C ILE A 201 3.07 -7.48 6.51
N THR A 202 2.12 -8.09 7.21
CA THR A 202 1.97 -9.55 7.11
C THR A 202 1.36 -9.92 5.76
N VAL A 203 1.69 -11.09 5.22
CA VAL A 203 1.07 -11.58 3.98
C VAL A 203 -0.46 -11.66 4.09
N PRO A 204 -1.05 -12.18 5.19
CA PRO A 204 -2.51 -12.14 5.37
C PRO A 204 -3.10 -10.74 5.24
N GLU A 205 -2.55 -9.72 5.92
CA GLU A 205 -3.02 -8.34 5.82
C GLU A 205 -2.90 -7.81 4.39
N MET A 206 -1.80 -8.11 3.71
CA MET A 206 -1.62 -7.66 2.33
C MET A 206 -2.66 -8.26 1.38
N LEU A 207 -2.98 -9.55 1.52
CA LEU A 207 -4.01 -10.18 0.72
C LEU A 207 -5.38 -9.53 0.90
N LYS A 208 -5.63 -8.85 2.03
CA LYS A 208 -6.86 -8.08 2.28
C LYS A 208 -6.96 -6.83 1.42
N PHE A 209 -5.83 -6.26 1.01
CA PHE A 209 -5.80 -5.15 0.07
C PHE A 209 -5.86 -5.63 -1.39
N MET A 210 -5.53 -6.90 -1.66
CA MET A 210 -5.52 -7.47 -3.02
C MET A 210 -6.83 -8.17 -3.41
N VAL A 211 -7.92 -7.95 -2.66
CA VAL A 211 -9.22 -8.60 -2.92
C VAL A 211 -9.76 -8.23 -4.31
N TYR A 212 -9.49 -7.00 -4.76
CA TYR A 212 -9.90 -6.50 -6.06
C TYR A 212 -8.70 -6.39 -7.01
N ASN A 213 -8.90 -6.82 -8.26
CA ASN A 213 -7.81 -6.85 -9.25
C ASN A 213 -7.32 -5.46 -9.64
N ASP A 214 -8.21 -4.46 -9.58
CA ASP A 214 -8.02 -3.06 -9.93
C ASP A 214 -7.65 -2.17 -8.74
N THR A 215 -7.34 -2.76 -7.56
CA THR A 215 -6.74 -2.00 -6.47
C THR A 215 -5.42 -1.38 -6.91
N ASN A 216 -5.35 -0.05 -6.84
CA ASN A 216 -4.18 0.74 -7.15
C ASN A 216 -3.30 0.87 -5.90
N PHE A 217 -2.11 0.29 -5.95
CA PHE A 217 -1.10 0.46 -4.90
C PHE A 217 -0.20 1.65 -5.29
N GLU A 218 -0.47 2.83 -4.76
CA GLU A 218 0.18 4.06 -5.22
C GLU A 218 1.52 4.29 -4.51
N TRP A 219 1.51 4.32 -3.17
CA TRP A 219 2.71 4.54 -2.36
C TRP A 219 2.87 3.42 -1.33
N MET A 220 3.41 2.27 -1.74
CA MET A 220 3.74 1.18 -0.84
C MET A 220 5.25 1.08 -0.61
N ILE A 221 5.69 1.32 0.62
CA ILE A 221 7.09 1.23 1.06
C ILE A 221 7.16 0.38 2.33
N GLY A 222 7.94 -0.69 2.29
CA GLY A 222 8.18 -1.58 3.43
C GLY A 222 8.68 -2.96 3.02
N ASP A 223 8.61 -3.91 3.95
CA ASP A 223 8.90 -5.33 3.69
C ASP A 223 7.72 -6.22 4.14
N TYR A 224 7.78 -7.53 3.89
CA TYR A 224 6.83 -8.48 4.45
C TYR A 224 7.33 -8.98 5.78
N CYS A 225 6.45 -9.17 6.75
CA CYS A 225 6.84 -9.75 8.03
C CYS A 225 7.31 -11.20 7.84
N ARG A 226 8.21 -11.67 8.73
CA ARG A 226 8.56 -13.10 8.80
C ARG A 226 7.32 -13.93 9.08
N LEU A 227 7.27 -15.11 8.47
CA LEU A 227 6.20 -16.07 8.76
C LEU A 227 6.24 -16.46 10.23
N SER A 228 5.10 -16.33 10.92
CA SER A 228 4.89 -16.99 12.20
C SER A 228 4.36 -18.41 11.97
N ASN A 229 4.44 -19.27 12.99
CA ASN A 229 3.89 -20.64 12.95
C ASN A 229 2.34 -20.62 12.90
N ASN A 230 1.77 -20.15 11.79
CA ASN A 230 0.34 -20.10 11.54
C ASN A 230 -0.07 -21.29 10.66
N SER A 231 -0.99 -22.12 11.16
CA SER A 231 -1.48 -23.32 10.46
C SER A 231 -2.12 -23.02 9.10
N GLU A 232 -2.75 -21.85 8.95
CA GLU A 232 -3.40 -21.45 7.69
C GLU A 232 -2.36 -21.21 6.59
N LEU A 233 -1.29 -20.47 6.89
CA LEU A 233 -0.21 -20.23 5.92
C LEU A 233 0.54 -21.53 5.57
N LEU A 234 0.76 -22.41 6.55
CA LEU A 234 1.34 -23.72 6.28
C LEU A 234 0.45 -24.55 5.34
N SER A 235 -0.88 -24.51 5.52
CA SER A 235 -1.81 -25.21 4.62
C SER A 235 -1.80 -24.66 3.18
N GLN A 236 -1.46 -23.38 3.02
CA GLN A 236 -1.30 -22.71 1.73
C GLN A 236 0.13 -22.81 1.16
N LYS A 237 1.00 -23.61 1.77
CA LYS A 237 2.35 -23.95 1.30
C LYS A 237 3.24 -22.72 1.07
N TYR A 238 3.24 -21.81 2.04
CA TYR A 238 4.18 -20.69 2.09
C TYR A 238 5.56 -21.13 2.56
N CYS A 239 6.61 -20.55 1.97
CA CYS A 239 7.99 -20.72 2.41
C CYS A 239 8.66 -19.37 2.64
N ASP A 240 9.21 -19.19 3.84
CA ASP A 240 10.03 -18.01 4.17
C ASP A 240 11.49 -18.29 3.80
N VAL A 241 11.97 -17.66 2.73
CA VAL A 241 13.34 -17.89 2.23
C VAL A 241 14.42 -17.18 3.06
N ARG A 242 14.02 -16.35 4.04
CA ARG A 242 14.96 -15.72 4.98
C ARG A 242 15.41 -16.69 6.08
N ASP A 243 14.52 -17.61 6.45
CA ASP A 243 14.77 -18.61 7.48
C ASP A 243 15.06 -20.00 6.87
N THR A 244 14.57 -20.25 5.65
CA THR A 244 14.70 -21.55 4.96
C THR A 244 15.43 -21.39 3.63
N PRO A 245 16.74 -21.72 3.56
CA PRO A 245 17.49 -21.72 2.31
C PRO A 245 16.87 -22.65 1.26
N LEU A 246 17.07 -22.33 -0.02
CA LEU A 246 16.50 -23.09 -1.14
C LEU A 246 16.85 -24.59 -1.09
N GLU A 247 18.06 -24.94 -0.64
CA GLU A 247 18.51 -26.34 -0.46
C GLU A 247 17.56 -27.17 0.40
N VAL A 248 17.02 -26.61 1.49
CA VAL A 248 16.18 -27.32 2.46
C VAL A 248 14.69 -26.98 2.33
N MET A 249 14.34 -26.01 1.47
CA MET A 249 12.96 -25.61 1.20
C MET A 249 12.13 -26.80 0.67
N ALA A 250 10.86 -26.88 1.06
CA ALA A 250 9.95 -27.89 0.53
C ALA A 250 9.70 -27.68 -0.98
N SER A 251 9.66 -28.76 -1.76
CA SER A 251 9.49 -28.69 -3.23
C SER A 251 8.04 -28.41 -3.65
N ASP A 252 7.08 -28.53 -2.74
CA ASP A 252 5.67 -28.24 -2.98
C ASP A 252 5.28 -26.81 -2.58
N CYS A 253 6.26 -25.95 -2.31
CA CYS A 253 6.06 -24.54 -2.05
C CYS A 253 5.29 -23.87 -3.19
N LEU A 254 4.22 -23.13 -2.85
CA LEU A 254 3.45 -22.35 -3.82
C LEU A 254 3.79 -20.87 -3.73
N LYS A 255 4.11 -20.38 -2.54
CA LYS A 255 4.28 -18.95 -2.29
C LYS A 255 5.55 -18.69 -1.49
N ILE A 256 6.37 -17.76 -1.95
CA ILE A 256 7.60 -17.35 -1.27
C ILE A 256 7.35 -16.05 -0.50
N VAL A 257 7.89 -15.96 0.71
CA VAL A 257 7.96 -14.71 1.48
C VAL A 257 9.43 -14.34 1.71
N GLY A 258 9.77 -13.10 1.36
CA GLY A 258 11.13 -12.60 1.34
C GLY A 258 11.72 -12.55 -0.06
N ASN A 259 12.90 -11.94 -0.16
CA ASN A 259 13.60 -11.79 -1.44
C ASN A 259 14.26 -13.09 -1.86
N LEU A 260 13.86 -13.59 -3.03
CA LEU A 260 14.41 -14.80 -3.61
C LEU A 260 15.72 -14.47 -4.33
N LEU A 261 16.84 -14.83 -3.70
CA LEU A 261 18.17 -14.77 -4.31
C LEU A 261 18.57 -16.14 -4.86
N ILE A 262 18.84 -16.20 -6.15
CA ILE A 262 19.43 -17.35 -6.84
C ILE A 262 20.87 -16.97 -7.23
N ASP A 263 21.85 -17.70 -6.71
CA ASP A 263 23.27 -17.48 -6.97
C ASP A 263 24.05 -18.77 -7.17
N GLU A 264 25.37 -18.66 -7.36
CA GLU A 264 26.28 -19.80 -7.56
C GLU A 264 26.13 -20.90 -6.51
N LYS A 265 25.74 -20.56 -5.27
CA LYS A 265 25.65 -21.48 -4.15
C LYS A 265 24.38 -22.30 -4.17
N ASN A 266 23.31 -21.79 -4.76
CA ASN A 266 21.98 -22.41 -4.69
C ASN A 266 21.33 -22.70 -6.06
N GLN A 267 21.96 -22.34 -7.18
CA GLN A 267 21.46 -22.57 -8.54
C GLN A 267 21.08 -24.04 -8.83
N ASN A 268 21.69 -25.01 -8.15
CA ASN A 268 21.38 -26.43 -8.32
C ASN A 268 20.02 -26.84 -7.71
N PHE A 269 19.40 -25.97 -6.90
CA PHE A 269 18.13 -26.22 -6.22
C PHE A 269 16.93 -25.48 -6.84
N VAL A 270 17.12 -24.79 -7.97
CA VAL A 270 16.06 -24.01 -8.64
C VAL A 270 14.84 -24.85 -9.02
N GLY A 271 14.99 -26.17 -9.18
CA GLY A 271 13.87 -27.08 -9.41
C GLY A 271 12.81 -27.08 -8.30
N LYS A 272 13.15 -26.61 -7.09
CA LYS A 272 12.19 -26.45 -5.98
C LYS A 272 11.22 -25.28 -6.18
N LEU A 273 11.50 -24.40 -7.14
CA LEU A 273 10.67 -23.26 -7.52
C LEU A 273 9.61 -23.61 -8.56
N ALA A 274 9.59 -24.85 -9.07
CA ALA A 274 8.73 -25.25 -10.18
C ALA A 274 7.22 -25.04 -9.95
N ASN A 275 6.79 -25.05 -8.68
CA ASN A 275 5.39 -24.86 -8.28
C ASN A 275 5.10 -23.46 -7.72
N VAL A 276 6.11 -22.60 -7.59
CA VAL A 276 5.93 -21.27 -6.99
C VAL A 276 5.18 -20.39 -7.97
N ASP A 277 4.02 -19.89 -7.54
CA ASP A 277 3.16 -18.98 -8.31
C ASP A 277 3.28 -17.51 -7.86
N THR A 278 3.71 -17.27 -6.62
CA THR A 278 3.75 -15.94 -6.03
C THR A 278 5.02 -15.73 -5.22
N ILE A 279 5.67 -14.58 -5.41
CA ILE A 279 6.77 -14.11 -4.57
C ILE A 279 6.36 -12.81 -3.88
N PHE A 280 6.28 -12.82 -2.55
CA PHE A 280 6.15 -11.63 -1.71
C PHE A 280 7.55 -11.10 -1.36
N GLY A 281 8.14 -10.34 -2.28
CA GLY A 281 9.51 -9.85 -2.26
C GLY A 281 10.04 -9.58 -3.67
N ASN A 282 11.36 -9.54 -3.83
CA ASN A 282 12.05 -9.39 -5.11
C ASN A 282 12.60 -10.74 -5.61
N LEU A 283 12.76 -10.87 -6.93
CA LEU A 283 13.49 -11.97 -7.57
C LEU A 283 14.86 -11.48 -8.05
N ILE A 284 15.93 -12.09 -7.56
CA ILE A 284 17.31 -11.75 -7.92
C ILE A 284 18.01 -13.01 -8.41
N ILE A 285 18.52 -13.00 -9.65
CA ILE A 285 19.32 -14.10 -10.22
C ILE A 285 20.69 -13.55 -10.59
N ARG A 286 21.74 -13.97 -9.89
CA ARG A 286 23.09 -13.43 -10.15
C ARG A 286 24.22 -14.41 -10.04
N ASN A 287 25.26 -14.21 -10.84
CA ASN A 287 26.49 -15.00 -10.79
C ASN A 287 26.21 -16.51 -10.94
N THR A 288 25.30 -16.90 -11.84
CA THR A 288 24.94 -18.30 -12.08
C THR A 288 25.46 -18.78 -13.44
N ASN A 289 25.53 -20.09 -13.59
CA ASN A 289 25.76 -20.77 -14.86
C ASN A 289 24.44 -21.31 -15.47
N LEU A 290 23.30 -20.77 -15.03
CA LEU A 290 22.00 -21.13 -15.57
C LEU A 290 21.91 -20.71 -17.04
N THR A 291 21.37 -21.58 -17.87
CA THR A 291 21.17 -21.31 -19.30
C THR A 291 19.82 -20.67 -19.58
N ASP A 292 18.85 -20.91 -18.70
CA ASP A 292 17.48 -20.41 -18.82
C ASP A 292 16.77 -20.27 -17.45
N THR A 293 15.61 -19.61 -17.46
CA THR A 293 14.74 -19.42 -16.28
C THR A 293 13.48 -20.31 -16.30
N ASN A 294 13.44 -21.39 -17.07
CA ASN A 294 12.21 -22.18 -17.25
C ASN A 294 11.68 -22.83 -15.96
N PHE A 295 12.55 -22.97 -14.94
CA PHE A 295 12.15 -23.42 -13.61
C PHE A 295 11.13 -22.49 -12.93
N LEU A 296 10.96 -21.25 -13.40
CA LEU A 296 9.91 -20.31 -12.98
C LEU A 296 8.60 -20.47 -13.77
N GLY A 297 8.39 -21.61 -14.43
CA GLY A 297 7.24 -21.86 -15.32
C GLY A 297 5.85 -21.71 -14.67
N SER A 298 5.77 -21.71 -13.35
CA SER A 298 4.53 -21.50 -12.60
C SER A 298 4.36 -20.09 -12.04
N LEU A 299 5.39 -19.23 -12.10
CA LEU A 299 5.37 -17.92 -11.47
C LEU A 299 4.39 -16.98 -12.18
N ILE A 300 3.42 -16.46 -11.43
CA ILE A 300 2.35 -15.58 -11.90
C ILE A 300 2.54 -14.16 -11.41
N THR A 301 2.92 -14.00 -10.15
CA THR A 301 2.95 -12.68 -9.49
C THR A 301 4.21 -12.50 -8.66
N ILE A 302 4.82 -11.31 -8.76
CA ILE A 302 5.87 -10.87 -7.84
C ILE A 302 5.45 -9.54 -7.24
N MET A 303 5.51 -9.43 -5.93
CA MET A 303 5.03 -8.27 -5.21
C MET A 303 6.09 -7.73 -4.27
N SER A 304 6.73 -6.63 -4.67
CA SER A 304 7.72 -5.94 -3.85
C SER A 304 7.20 -4.57 -3.40
N MET A 305 7.58 -4.18 -2.20
CA MET A 305 7.34 -2.84 -1.63
C MET A 305 8.66 -2.14 -1.31
N ARG A 306 9.78 -2.63 -1.87
CA ARG A 306 11.08 -2.01 -1.64
C ARG A 306 11.23 -0.77 -2.52
N GLU A 307 11.61 0.32 -1.87
CA GLU A 307 11.84 1.59 -2.53
C GLU A 307 13.09 1.52 -3.42
N GLY A 308 12.95 1.89 -4.70
CA GLY A 308 14.05 1.99 -5.65
C GLY A 308 14.67 0.67 -6.13
N GLU A 309 14.23 -0.49 -5.64
CA GLU A 309 14.78 -1.80 -6.02
C GLU A 309 13.96 -2.46 -7.15
N PRO A 310 14.59 -2.96 -8.23
CA PRO A 310 13.88 -3.73 -9.26
C PRO A 310 13.20 -4.97 -8.67
N VAL A 311 11.95 -5.22 -9.07
CA VAL A 311 11.20 -6.42 -8.69
C VAL A 311 11.83 -7.69 -9.27
N ILE A 312 12.45 -7.59 -10.44
CA ILE A 312 13.27 -8.63 -11.06
C ILE A 312 14.63 -8.05 -11.42
N LEU A 313 15.69 -8.59 -10.82
CA LEU A 313 17.08 -8.29 -11.16
C LEU A 313 17.78 -9.56 -11.65
N ILE A 314 18.33 -9.52 -12.86
CA ILE A 314 19.10 -10.63 -13.43
C ILE A 314 20.46 -10.11 -13.86
N GLU A 315 21.53 -10.48 -13.16
CA GLU A 315 22.85 -9.89 -13.43
C GLU A 315 24.00 -10.89 -13.42
N ASN A 316 25.01 -10.67 -14.26
CA ASN A 316 26.27 -11.44 -14.24
C ASN A 316 26.07 -12.96 -14.47
N ASN A 317 25.14 -13.35 -15.35
CA ASN A 317 24.92 -14.76 -15.73
C ASN A 317 25.39 -14.97 -17.18
N PRO A 318 26.68 -15.29 -17.42
CA PRO A 318 27.27 -15.30 -18.76
C PRO A 318 26.69 -16.38 -19.69
N GLU A 319 26.19 -17.48 -19.11
CA GLU A 319 25.59 -18.59 -19.87
C GLU A 319 24.08 -18.47 -20.03
N LEU A 320 23.45 -17.43 -19.47
CA LEU A 320 21.99 -17.25 -19.48
C LEU A 320 21.52 -16.73 -20.84
N ARG A 321 21.00 -17.63 -21.67
CA ARG A 321 20.62 -17.36 -23.07
C ARG A 321 19.12 -17.16 -23.27
N ASN A 322 18.30 -17.49 -22.26
CA ASN A 322 16.85 -17.37 -22.34
C ASN A 322 16.24 -16.99 -20.98
N VAL A 323 15.37 -15.97 -20.94
CA VAL A 323 14.68 -15.56 -19.71
C VAL A 323 13.16 -15.65 -19.89
N THR A 324 12.63 -16.86 -20.08
CA THR A 324 11.18 -17.06 -20.23
C THR A 324 10.52 -17.26 -18.86
N ILE A 325 9.49 -16.46 -18.54
CA ILE A 325 8.61 -16.63 -17.37
C ILE A 325 7.15 -16.69 -17.86
N PRO A 326 6.69 -17.85 -18.38
CA PRO A 326 5.56 -17.92 -19.30
C PRO A 326 4.20 -17.58 -18.70
N LYS A 327 4.03 -17.71 -17.38
CA LYS A 327 2.77 -17.40 -16.68
C LYS A 327 2.82 -16.06 -15.95
N PHE A 328 3.89 -15.28 -16.12
CA PHE A 328 4.04 -14.02 -15.39
C PHE A 328 3.06 -12.98 -15.94
N VAL A 329 2.15 -12.53 -15.09
CA VAL A 329 1.04 -11.65 -15.49
C VAL A 329 1.07 -10.33 -14.74
N LYS A 330 1.59 -10.32 -13.51
CA LYS A 330 1.50 -9.12 -12.66
C LYS A 330 2.75 -8.94 -11.82
N TYR A 331 3.18 -7.68 -11.71
CA TYR A 331 4.09 -7.26 -10.67
C TYR A 331 3.49 -6.08 -9.90
N HIS A 332 3.92 -5.91 -8.65
CA HIS A 332 3.79 -4.63 -7.97
C HIS A 332 5.17 -4.17 -7.50
N ALA A 333 5.50 -2.93 -7.86
CA ALA A 333 6.73 -2.25 -7.47
C ALA A 333 6.49 -0.73 -7.54
N PRO A 334 5.58 -0.18 -6.71
CA PRO A 334 5.04 1.16 -6.89
C PRO A 334 6.09 2.27 -6.82
N GLN A 335 7.20 2.01 -6.14
CA GLN A 335 8.28 2.97 -5.92
C GLN A 335 9.54 2.62 -6.70
N THR A 336 9.37 1.99 -7.87
CA THR A 336 10.47 1.55 -8.73
C THR A 336 10.28 2.02 -10.16
N HIS A 337 11.20 2.86 -10.64
CA HIS A 337 11.15 3.39 -12.00
C HIS A 337 11.51 2.36 -13.07
N VAL A 338 12.29 1.33 -12.78
CA VAL A 338 12.60 0.25 -13.74
C VAL A 338 12.46 -1.10 -13.03
N PRO A 339 11.27 -1.72 -13.09
CA PRO A 339 10.94 -2.93 -12.32
C PRO A 339 11.77 -4.14 -12.74
N VAL A 340 12.07 -4.29 -14.04
CA VAL A 340 12.84 -5.42 -14.56
C VAL A 340 14.15 -4.93 -15.13
N GLN A 341 15.25 -5.42 -14.56
CA GLN A 341 16.60 -5.01 -14.95
C GLN A 341 17.49 -6.23 -15.21
N MET A 342 18.22 -6.19 -16.32
CA MET A 342 19.15 -7.24 -16.71
C MET A 342 20.51 -6.66 -17.09
N TYR A 343 21.59 -7.13 -16.48
CA TYR A 343 22.95 -6.60 -16.71
C TYR A 343 23.99 -7.69 -16.87
N ASN A 344 24.93 -7.51 -17.80
CA ASN A 344 26.12 -8.37 -17.89
C ASN A 344 25.80 -9.88 -17.95
N ASN A 345 24.70 -10.23 -18.62
CA ASN A 345 24.32 -11.61 -18.91
C ASN A 345 24.86 -12.02 -20.29
N SER A 346 24.50 -13.22 -20.77
CA SER A 346 24.88 -13.65 -22.12
C SER A 346 24.51 -12.62 -23.19
N ALA A 347 25.43 -12.37 -24.11
CA ALA A 347 25.20 -11.44 -25.22
C ALA A 347 23.99 -11.83 -26.08
N GLU A 348 23.61 -13.12 -26.08
CA GLU A 348 22.39 -13.63 -26.73
C GLU A 348 21.13 -12.85 -26.31
N LEU A 349 21.00 -12.45 -25.04
CA LEU A 349 19.83 -11.72 -24.55
C LEU A 349 19.69 -10.31 -25.13
N SER A 350 20.79 -9.75 -25.64
CA SER A 350 20.85 -8.41 -26.26
C SER A 350 21.00 -8.45 -27.79
N LYS A 351 21.06 -9.65 -28.41
CA LYS A 351 21.21 -9.77 -29.87
C LYS A 351 19.96 -9.36 -30.63
N THR A 352 18.79 -9.61 -30.06
CA THR A 352 17.50 -9.24 -30.65
C THR A 352 16.64 -8.56 -29.60
N SER A 353 15.79 -7.63 -30.03
CA SER A 353 14.80 -6.97 -29.16
C SER A 353 13.66 -7.90 -28.74
N LYS A 354 13.49 -9.03 -29.44
CA LYS A 354 12.39 -9.99 -29.26
C LYS A 354 12.21 -10.40 -27.81
N PHE A 355 13.29 -10.79 -27.14
CA PHE A 355 13.22 -11.26 -25.77
C PHE A 355 12.71 -10.16 -24.80
N CYS A 356 13.23 -8.95 -24.96
CA CYS A 356 12.83 -7.80 -24.17
C CYS A 356 11.33 -7.48 -24.37
N TYR A 357 10.87 -7.49 -25.62
CA TYR A 357 9.46 -7.26 -25.95
C TYR A 357 8.55 -8.40 -25.47
N ASP A 358 8.97 -9.65 -25.58
CA ASP A 358 8.18 -10.80 -25.11
C ASP A 358 7.90 -10.69 -23.60
N LEU A 359 8.87 -10.22 -22.80
CA LEU A 359 8.67 -9.97 -21.37
C LEU A 359 7.91 -8.67 -21.08
N GLN A 360 8.17 -7.60 -21.84
CA GLN A 360 7.47 -6.32 -21.67
C GLN A 360 5.97 -6.47 -21.95
N ASN A 361 5.61 -7.08 -23.08
CA ASN A 361 4.22 -7.25 -23.52
C ASN A 361 3.44 -8.24 -22.63
N GLN A 362 4.12 -9.10 -21.86
CA GLN A 362 3.46 -9.91 -20.82
C GLN A 362 2.98 -9.06 -19.64
N LEU A 363 3.61 -7.92 -19.39
CA LEU A 363 3.39 -7.09 -18.21
C LEU A 363 2.57 -5.83 -18.51
N THR A 364 2.76 -5.24 -19.69
CA THR A 364 2.09 -4.02 -20.11
C THR A 364 2.26 -3.78 -21.60
N ASP A 365 1.21 -3.25 -22.23
CA ASP A 365 1.25 -2.84 -23.64
C ASP A 365 1.55 -1.34 -23.82
N THR A 366 1.66 -0.58 -22.73
CA THR A 366 1.71 0.89 -22.77
C THR A 366 3.00 1.49 -22.20
N MET A 367 3.69 0.79 -21.29
CA MET A 367 4.89 1.30 -20.65
C MET A 367 6.17 0.73 -21.27
N THR A 368 6.93 1.57 -21.96
CA THR A 368 8.16 1.15 -22.67
C THR A 368 9.39 1.03 -21.76
N TRP A 369 9.34 1.58 -20.56
CA TRP A 369 10.49 1.71 -19.65
C TRP A 369 10.62 0.58 -18.62
N ILE A 370 9.66 -0.35 -18.56
CA ILE A 370 9.56 -1.33 -17.48
C ILE A 370 10.61 -2.45 -17.50
N VAL A 371 11.22 -2.69 -18.66
CA VAL A 371 12.27 -3.69 -18.87
C VAL A 371 13.49 -2.99 -19.45
N ARG A 372 14.67 -3.20 -18.84
CA ARG A 372 15.95 -2.76 -19.37
C ARG A 372 16.97 -3.88 -19.44
N ILE A 373 17.69 -3.93 -20.56
CA ILE A 373 18.83 -4.84 -20.77
C ILE A 373 20.07 -3.99 -21.01
N ASN A 374 21.08 -4.14 -20.14
CA ASN A 374 22.30 -3.32 -20.14
C ASN A 374 22.01 -1.81 -20.14
N GLY A 375 20.93 -1.40 -19.46
CA GLY A 375 20.50 0.01 -19.36
C GLY A 375 19.64 0.52 -20.52
N LEU A 376 19.53 -0.26 -21.60
CA LEU A 376 18.76 0.07 -22.80
C LEU A 376 17.32 -0.44 -22.69
N VAL A 377 16.35 0.33 -23.21
CA VAL A 377 14.97 -0.15 -23.37
C VAL A 377 14.84 -1.07 -24.58
N CYS A 378 13.74 -1.82 -24.69
CA CYS A 378 13.59 -2.83 -25.75
C CYS A 378 13.75 -2.29 -27.17
N GLY A 379 13.29 -1.07 -27.44
CA GLY A 379 13.41 -0.43 -28.76
C GLY A 379 14.81 0.10 -29.12
N GLU A 380 15.75 0.08 -28.18
CA GLU A 380 17.15 0.47 -28.41
C GLU A 380 18.06 -0.73 -28.67
N LEU A 381 17.55 -1.96 -28.50
CA LEU A 381 18.26 -3.20 -28.82
C LEU A 381 18.23 -3.45 -30.34
N MET A 382 19.21 -4.22 -30.84
CA MET A 382 19.24 -4.61 -32.25
C MET A 382 17.98 -5.40 -32.61
N GLU A 383 17.40 -5.16 -33.80
CA GLU A 383 16.22 -5.89 -34.29
C GLU A 383 16.52 -7.37 -34.56
#